data_AF-A0A7Y0X4U5-F1
#
_entry.id   AF-A0A7Y0X4U5-F1
#
_cell.length_a   1.000
_cell.length_b   1.000
_cell.length_c   1.000
_cell.angle_alpha   90.00
_cell.angle_beta   90.00
_cell.angle_gamma   90.00
#
_symmetry.space_group_name_H-M   'P 1'
#
loop_
_entity.id
_entity.type
_entity.pdbx_description
1 polymer ?
#
loop_
_entity_poly.entity_id
_entity_poly.type
_entity_poly.pdbx_seq_one_letter_code
_entity_poly.pdbx_strand_id
1 'polypeptide(L)'
;NRQKMRSKLLQAMIYPVVLVVFAVVIVSFLLATVVPKIIEPIIQMGQELPQSTQFLLAASEFVQDWGLIIFVVLVALFYGLKLA
;
A
#
# COMPACT_ATOMS: atom_id res chain seq x y z
N ASN A 1 -4.62 31.13 -19.82
CA ASN A 1 -3.46 30.22 -19.94
C ASN A 1 -3.19 29.34 -18.72
N ARG A 2 -3.25 29.82 -17.47
CA ARG A 2 -3.02 29.00 -16.25
C ARG A 2 -3.93 27.78 -16.09
N GLN A 3 -5.23 27.89 -16.37
CA GLN A 3 -6.17 26.76 -16.22
C GLN A 3 -5.90 25.62 -17.23
N LYS A 4 -5.54 25.94 -18.47
CA LYS A 4 -5.15 24.94 -19.49
C LYS A 4 -3.86 24.18 -19.10
N MET A 5 -2.88 24.86 -18.51
CA MET A 5 -1.68 24.19 -17.98
C MET A 5 -2.00 23.29 -16.79
N ARG A 6 -2.86 23.75 -15.87
CA ARG A 6 -3.24 22.96 -14.68
C ARG A 6 -3.99 21.68 -15.07
N SER A 7 -4.92 21.75 -16.02
CA SER A 7 -5.65 20.59 -16.53
C SER A 7 -4.74 19.57 -17.23
N LYS A 8 -3.75 20.02 -18.03
CA LYS A 8 -2.73 19.13 -18.62
C LYS A 8 -1.87 18.44 -17.57
N LEU A 9 -1.49 19.14 -16.50
CA LEU A 9 -0.72 18.56 -15.39
C LEU A 9 -1.52 17.49 -14.64
N LEU A 10 -2.81 17.76 -14.35
CA LEU A 10 -3.68 16.78 -13.71
C LEU A 10 -3.87 15.53 -14.57
N GLN A 11 -4.05 15.69 -15.89
CA GLN A 11 -4.13 14.55 -16.82
C GLN A 11 -2.84 13.72 -16.85
N ALA A 12 -1.66 14.35 -16.83
CA ALA A 12 -0.39 13.64 -16.81
C ALA A 12 -0.16 12.86 -15.50
N MET A 13 -0.79 13.30 -14.39
CA MET A 13 -0.67 12.67 -13.08
C MET A 13 -1.54 11.42 -12.90
N ILE A 14 -2.54 11.21 -13.76
CA ILE A 14 -3.42 10.03 -13.68
C ILE A 14 -2.61 8.74 -13.79
N TYR A 15 -1.71 8.64 -14.77
CA TYR A 15 -0.93 7.41 -15.00
C TYR A 15 -0.01 7.07 -13.81
N PRO A 16 0.81 8.00 -13.29
CA PRO A 16 1.58 7.77 -12.06
C PRO A 16 0.72 7.39 -10.86
N VAL A 17 -0.42 8.04 -10.63
CA VAL A 17 -1.27 7.77 -9.48
C VAL A 17 -1.86 6.36 -9.56
N VAL A 18 -2.36 5.94 -10.73
CA VAL A 18 -2.87 4.57 -10.92
C VAL A 18 -1.79 3.54 -10.60
N LEU A 19 -0.57 3.74 -11.11
CA LEU A 19 0.54 2.82 -10.85
C LEU A 19 0.87 2.73 -9.36
N VAL A 20 0.92 3.87 -8.66
CA VAL A 20 1.18 3.92 -7.21
C VAL A 20 0.07 3.23 -6.43
N VAL A 21 -1.20 3.47 -6.76
CA VAL A 21 -2.34 2.81 -6.11
C VAL A 21 -2.26 1.29 -6.28
N PHE A 22 -2.01 0.81 -7.51
CA PHE A 22 -1.82 -0.63 -7.76
C PHE A 22 -0.65 -1.21 -6.98
N ALA A 23 0.49 -0.51 -6.96
CA ALA A 23 1.66 -0.96 -6.20
C ALA A 23 1.35 -1.07 -4.70
N VAL A 24 0.68 -0.06 -4.11
CA VAL A 24 0.28 -0.09 -2.70
C VAL A 24 -0.66 -1.27 -2.44
N VAL A 25 -1.67 -1.48 -3.28
CA VAL A 25 -2.61 -2.61 -3.14
C VAL A 25 -1.88 -3.95 -3.11
N ILE A 26 -0.98 -4.19 -4.07
CA ILE A 26 -0.25 -5.45 -4.19
C ILE A 26 0.67 -5.64 -2.98
N VAL A 27 1.46 -4.63 -2.61
CA VAL A 27 2.36 -4.70 -1.46
C VAL A 27 1.58 -4.93 -0.17
N SER A 28 0.47 -4.20 0.02
CA SER A 28 -0.37 -4.37 1.20
C SER A 28 -0.97 -5.78 1.28
N PHE A 29 -1.43 -6.32 0.15
CA PHE A 29 -1.94 -7.69 0.07
C PHE A 29 -0.86 -8.73 0.42
N LEU A 30 0.36 -8.57 -0.12
CA LEU A 30 1.48 -9.46 0.17
C LEU A 30 1.86 -9.41 1.65
N LEU A 31 1.97 -8.21 2.21
CA LEU A 31 2.27 -8.05 3.64
C LEU A 31 1.17 -8.66 4.50
N ALA A 32 -0.10 -8.41 4.21
CA ALA A 32 -1.20 -8.92 5.02
C ALA A 32 -1.38 -10.44 4.98
N THR A 33 -1.02 -11.09 3.87
CA THR A 33 -1.36 -12.52 3.66
C THR A 33 -0.18 -13.44 3.49
N VAL A 34 0.90 -12.99 2.85
CA VAL A 34 2.04 -13.84 2.49
C VAL A 34 3.09 -13.82 3.59
N VAL A 35 3.39 -12.66 4.16
CA VAL A 35 4.38 -12.54 5.25
C VAL A 35 4.03 -13.39 6.47
N PRO A 36 2.79 -13.36 7.01
CA PRO A 36 2.42 -14.17 8.18
C PRO A 36 2.60 -15.68 7.92
N LYS A 37 2.22 -16.15 6.73
CA LYS A 37 2.32 -17.56 6.34
C LYS A 37 3.75 -18.07 6.26
N ILE A 38 4.70 -17.19 5.95
CA ILE A 38 6.13 -17.54 5.91
C ILE A 38 6.70 -17.59 7.33
N ILE A 39 6.24 -16.70 8.22
CA ILE A 39 6.78 -16.53 9.57
C ILE A 39 6.19 -17.54 10.56
N GLU A 40 4.91 -17.91 10.42
CA GLU A 40 4.21 -18.87 11.30
C GLU A 40 5.01 -20.16 11.56
N PRO A 41 5.52 -20.86 10.52
CA PRO A 41 6.31 -22.07 10.72
C PRO A 41 7.63 -21.83 11.48
N ILE A 42 8.26 -20.66 11.30
CA ILE A 42 9.52 -20.31 11.96
C ILE A 42 9.30 -20.16 13.47
N ILE A 43 8.21 -19.50 13.86
CA ILE A 43 7.81 -19.35 15.27
C ILE A 43 7.48 -20.72 15.88
N GLN A 44 6.78 -21.59 15.14
CA GLN A 44 6.44 -22.93 15.60
C GLN A 44 7.66 -23.83 15.82
N MET A 45 8.76 -23.60 15.09
CA MET A 45 10.04 -24.29 15.31
C MET A 45 10.81 -23.76 16.54
N GLY A 46 10.28 -22.76 17.24
CA GLY A 46 10.94 -22.13 18.39
C GLY A 46 12.19 -21.34 18.03
N GLN A 47 12.37 -20.98 16.76
CA GLN A 47 13.46 -20.14 16.29
C GLN A 47 13.12 -18.67 16.55
N GLU A 48 14.06 -17.93 17.13
CA GLU A 48 13.90 -16.49 17.29
C GLU A 48 13.97 -15.78 15.94
N LEU A 49 13.06 -14.85 15.70
CA LEU A 49 13.06 -14.06 14.48
C LEU A 49 14.18 -13.02 14.52
N PRO A 50 14.98 -12.88 13.45
CA PRO A 50 15.91 -11.76 13.32
C PRO A 50 15.18 -10.42 13.44
N GLN A 51 15.86 -9.40 13.97
CA GLN A 51 15.29 -8.06 14.15
C GLN A 51 14.70 -7.47 12.86
N SER A 52 15.31 -7.75 11.71
CA SER A 52 14.80 -7.34 10.39
C SER A 52 13.47 -8.00 10.04
N THR A 53 13.27 -9.28 10.40
CA THR A 53 12.04 -10.03 10.17
C THR A 53 10.94 -9.61 11.14
N GLN A 54 11.28 -9.27 12.39
CA GLN A 54 10.34 -8.72 13.37
C GLN A 54 9.77 -7.37 12.90
N PHE A 55 10.61 -6.50 12.34
CA PHE A 55 10.15 -5.24 11.74
C PHE A 55 9.17 -5.48 10.59
N LEU A 56 9.45 -6.46 9.73
CA LEU A 56 8.57 -6.81 8.62
C LEU A 56 7.23 -7.38 9.11
N LEU A 57 7.24 -8.17 10.20
CA LEU A 57 6.02 -8.69 10.83
C LEU A 57 5.16 -7.55 11.39
N ALA A 58 5.77 -6.60 12.11
CA ALA A 58 5.07 -5.42 12.62
C ALA A 58 4.48 -4.56 11.49
N ALA A 59 5.20 -4.41 10.37
CA ALA A 59 4.67 -3.74 9.18
C ALA A 59 3.49 -4.50 8.56
N SER A 60 3.55 -5.84 8.57
CA SER A 60 2.44 -6.70 8.15
C SER A 60 1.21 -6.51 9.05
N GLU A 61 1.37 -6.51 10.37
CA GLU A 61 0.29 -6.26 11.34
C GLU A 61 -0.34 -4.88 11.12
N PHE A 62 0.49 -3.83 10.97
CA PHE A 62 0.00 -2.48 10.65
C PHE A 62 -0.86 -2.46 9.38
N VAL A 63 -0.43 -3.17 8.34
CA VAL A 63 -1.17 -3.25 7.08
C VAL A 63 -2.45 -4.08 7.22
N GLN A 64 -2.48 -5.11 8.08
CA GLN A 64 -3.71 -5.87 8.34
C GLN A 64 -4.76 -4.99 9.03
N ASP A 65 -4.34 -4.17 10.00
CA ASP A 65 -5.26 -3.31 10.77
C ASP A 65 -5.68 -2.05 9.99
N TRP A 66 -4.75 -1.39 9.30
CA TRP A 66 -4.97 -0.08 8.67
C TRP A 66 -5.04 -0.13 7.14
N GLY A 67 -4.73 -1.26 6.50
CA GLY A 67 -4.66 -1.39 5.05
C GLY A 67 -5.97 -1.07 4.34
N LEU A 68 -7.11 -1.44 4.91
CA LEU A 68 -8.43 -1.07 4.38
C LEU A 68 -8.66 0.44 4.42
N ILE A 69 -8.28 1.11 5.51
CA ILE A 69 -8.41 2.56 5.65
C ILE A 69 -7.52 3.26 4.62
N ILE A 70 -6.26 2.82 4.49
CA ILE A 70 -5.30 3.34 3.49
C ILE A 70 -5.86 3.16 2.07
N PHE A 71 -6.42 2.00 1.77
CA PHE A 71 -7.03 1.73 0.47
C PHE A 71 -8.21 2.68 0.18
N VAL A 72 -9.12 2.87 1.13
CA VAL A 72 -10.27 3.79 0.98
C VAL A 72 -9.79 5.22 0.75
N VAL A 73 -8.77 5.68 1.49
CA VAL A 73 -8.19 7.02 1.32
C VAL A 73 -7.56 7.19 -0.07
N LEU A 74 -6.82 6.19 -0.56
CA LEU A 74 -6.22 6.24 -1.89
C LEU A 74 -7.26 6.29 -3.01
N VAL A 75 -8.33 5.50 -2.87
CA VAL A 75 -9.45 5.50 -3.83
C VAL A 75 -10.17 6.85 -3.80
N ALA A 76 -10.45 7.40 -2.62
CA ALA A 76 -11.07 8.72 -2.48
C ALA A 76 -10.21 9.84 -3.11
N LEU A 77 -8.88 9.80 -2.89
CA LEU A 77 -7.94 10.74 -3.50
C LEU A 77 -7.95 10.63 -5.02
N PHE A 78 -7.97 9.42 -5.56
CA PHE A 78 -8.03 9.18 -7.00
C PHE A 78 -9.29 9.77 -7.64
N TYR A 79 -10.46 9.52 -7.04
CA TYR A 79 -11.72 10.11 -7.52
C TYR A 79 -11.74 11.63 -7.36
N GLY A 80 -11.18 12.16 -6.26
CA GLY A 80 -11.04 13.61 -6.04
C GLY A 80 -10.17 14.29 -7.09
N LEU A 81 -9.03 13.68 -7.47
CA LEU A 81 -8.15 14.19 -8.53
C LEU A 81 -8.77 14.06 -9.93
N LYS A 82 -9.66 13.08 -10.15
CA LYS A 82 -10.40 12.93 -11.41
C LYS A 82 -11.53 13.96 -11.55
N LEU A 83 -12.16 14.36 -10.44
CA LEU A 83 -13.27 15.33 -10.43
C LEU A 83 -12.80 16.80 -10.44
N ALA A 84 -11.56 17.07 -10.00
CA ALA A 84 -10.97 18.40 -9.92
C ALA A 84 -10.23 18.82 -11.22
#